data_AF-A0A5D2A6X8-F1
#
_entry.id   AF-A0A5D2A6X8-F1
#
_cell.length_a   1.000
_cell.length_b   1.000
_cell.length_c   1.000
_cell.angle_alpha   90.00
_cell.angle_beta   90.00
_cell.angle_gamma   90.00
#
_symmetry.space_group_name_H-M   'P 1'
#
loop_
_entity.id
_entity.type
_entity.pdbx_description
1 polymer ?
#
loop_
_entity_poly.entity_id
_entity_poly.type
_entity_poly.pdbx_seq_one_letter_code
_entity_poly.pdbx_strand_id
1 'polypeptide(L)'
;MENFSSKPTIVILLLLTTVSTADLTSKELDAAILVLQSRRYTLFPNAISTSDLQVRLLSSQNSSIFTLFAPPDSLLFSLDLLSSARLYTFSLFLHVSPHFLSSSDLLALPRPAFIDTLLPNRRLFVEHAMSTRNGTALLTVSVDGVVVSVPDLFLGSNIVVHGLDGILVARYGSLVSEGSDNAIAEPPKFPYQTYVCQPTGDFAPYGPGDGHNRNANQER
;
A
#
# COMPACT_ATOMS: atom_id res chain seq x y z
N MET A 1 48.64 44.60 0.12
CA MET A 1 48.44 43.48 -0.83
C MET A 1 47.73 42.38 -0.05
N GLU A 2 46.41 42.39 -0.11
CA GLU A 2 45.55 41.33 0.42
C GLU A 2 45.66 40.11 -0.51
N ASN A 3 45.79 38.90 0.03
CA ASN A 3 45.32 37.71 -0.67
C ASN A 3 44.91 36.58 0.30
N PHE A 4 43.59 36.52 0.49
CA PHE A 4 42.70 35.37 0.63
C PHE A 4 43.24 34.08 1.26
N SER A 5 42.96 33.96 2.57
CA SER A 5 42.89 32.70 3.30
C SER A 5 41.58 31.98 2.95
N SER A 6 41.68 30.86 2.22
CA SER A 6 40.56 29.96 1.93
C SER A 6 40.19 29.17 3.18
N LYS A 7 38.95 29.33 3.66
CA LYS A 7 38.44 28.65 4.85
C LYS A 7 37.78 27.31 4.45
N PRO A 8 38.34 26.14 4.83
CA PRO A 8 37.71 24.82 4.59
C PRO A 8 36.57 24.48 5.56
N THR A 9 36.12 25.44 6.38
CA THR A 9 35.27 25.17 7.56
C THR A 9 33.81 24.89 7.24
N ILE A 10 33.32 25.28 6.06
CA ILE A 10 31.91 25.11 5.68
C ILE A 10 31.60 23.66 5.25
N VAL A 11 32.55 22.96 4.62
CA VAL A 11 32.34 21.60 4.10
C VAL A 11 32.25 20.58 5.23
N ILE A 12 33.09 20.71 6.26
CA ILE A 12 33.14 19.76 7.39
C ILE A 12 31.85 19.79 8.21
N LEU A 13 31.29 20.98 8.48
CA LEU A 13 30.04 21.11 9.25
C LEU A 13 28.85 20.53 8.49
N LEU A 14 28.77 20.76 7.16
CA LEU A 14 27.74 20.15 6.31
C LEU A 14 27.84 18.62 6.35
N LEU A 15 29.06 18.08 6.23
CA LEU A 15 29.32 16.63 6.24
C LEU A 15 28.96 15.97 7.60
N LEU A 16 29.18 16.66 8.72
CA LEU A 16 28.78 16.16 10.04
C LEU A 16 27.26 16.13 10.20
N THR A 17 26.55 17.13 9.68
CA THR A 17 25.07 17.16 9.75
C THR A 17 24.40 16.06 8.92
N THR A 18 24.97 15.71 7.76
CA THR A 18 24.42 14.64 6.90
C THR A 18 24.64 13.25 7.49
N VAL A 19 25.80 12.99 8.08
CA VAL A 19 26.10 11.68 8.71
C VAL A 19 25.18 11.43 9.91
N SER A 20 24.94 12.45 10.73
CA SER A 20 24.11 12.31 11.93
C SER A 20 22.64 11.99 11.61
N THR A 21 22.09 12.50 10.51
CA THR A 21 20.65 12.38 10.20
C THR A 21 20.30 11.07 9.50
N ALA A 22 21.20 10.54 8.66
CA ALA A 22 21.05 9.20 8.08
C ALA A 22 21.07 8.10 9.16
N ASP A 23 21.98 8.22 10.13
CA ASP A 23 22.08 7.28 11.26
C ASP A 23 20.81 7.30 12.14
N LEU A 24 20.22 8.48 12.37
CA LEU A 24 18.95 8.61 13.08
C LEU A 24 17.79 7.95 12.32
N THR A 25 17.68 8.21 11.01
CA THR A 25 16.62 7.64 10.18
C THR A 25 16.71 6.13 10.10
N SER A 26 17.92 5.56 10.02
CA SER A 26 18.13 4.10 10.06
C SER A 26 17.66 3.49 11.37
N LYS A 27 18.10 4.02 12.51
CA LYS A 27 17.69 3.53 13.85
C LYS A 27 16.19 3.64 14.06
N GLU A 28 15.59 4.71 13.56
CA GLU A 28 14.17 4.93 13.66
C GLU A 28 13.38 3.98 12.76
N LEU A 29 13.88 3.68 11.55
CA LEU A 29 13.30 2.67 10.67
C LEU A 29 13.35 1.29 11.30
N ASP A 30 14.45 0.92 11.95
CA ASP A 30 14.57 -0.34 12.70
C ASP A 30 13.55 -0.42 13.84
N ALA A 31 13.36 0.68 14.59
CA ALA A 31 12.35 0.76 15.63
C ALA A 31 10.92 0.63 15.07
N ALA A 32 10.63 1.28 13.95
CA ALA A 32 9.35 1.20 13.25
C ALA A 32 9.06 -0.25 12.77
N ILE A 33 10.07 -0.93 12.22
CA ILE A 33 10.00 -2.34 11.82
C ILE A 33 9.64 -3.24 13.00
N LEU A 34 10.29 -3.07 14.15
CA LEU A 34 10.00 -3.84 15.36
C LEU A 34 8.56 -3.62 15.86
N VAL A 35 8.09 -2.37 15.82
CA VAL A 35 6.70 -2.05 16.21
C VAL A 35 5.70 -2.71 15.26
N LEU A 36 5.91 -2.62 13.95
CA LEU A 36 5.06 -3.28 12.95
C LEU A 36 4.97 -4.80 13.20
N GLN A 37 6.11 -5.46 13.41
CA GLN A 37 6.16 -6.90 13.72
C GLN A 37 5.38 -7.24 14.99
N SER A 38 5.56 -6.46 16.07
CA SER A 38 4.83 -6.67 17.34
C SER A 38 3.32 -6.49 17.20
N ARG A 39 2.88 -5.75 16.17
CA ARG A 39 1.48 -5.40 15.89
C ARG A 39 0.85 -6.25 14.79
N ARG A 40 1.51 -7.36 14.39
CA ARG A 40 1.05 -8.32 13.36
C ARG A 40 1.04 -7.75 11.93
N TYR A 41 1.87 -6.75 11.65
CA TYR A 41 2.21 -6.32 10.29
C TYR A 41 3.58 -6.91 9.95
N THR A 42 3.66 -8.22 9.70
CA THR A 42 4.94 -8.92 9.51
C THR A 42 5.42 -8.87 8.07
N LEU A 43 4.51 -8.82 7.10
CA LEU A 43 4.88 -8.85 5.68
C LEU A 43 5.32 -7.49 5.17
N PHE A 44 4.76 -6.40 5.68
CA PHE A 44 5.13 -5.07 5.22
C PHE A 44 6.59 -4.72 5.57
N PRO A 45 7.11 -4.93 6.80
CA PRO A 45 8.54 -4.79 7.09
C PRO A 45 9.44 -5.67 6.23
N ASN A 46 9.02 -6.91 5.94
CA ASN A 46 9.77 -7.79 5.05
C ASN A 46 9.82 -7.21 3.63
N ALA A 47 8.68 -6.74 3.10
CA ALA A 47 8.59 -6.11 1.79
C ALA A 47 9.46 -4.84 1.68
N ILE A 48 9.52 -4.04 2.75
CA ILE A 48 10.45 -2.90 2.83
C ILE A 48 11.88 -3.41 2.69
N SER A 49 12.26 -4.40 3.49
CA SER A 49 13.65 -4.90 3.62
C SER A 49 14.14 -5.68 2.38
N THR A 50 13.25 -6.29 1.60
CA THR A 50 13.61 -7.12 0.44
C THR A 50 13.41 -6.42 -0.91
N SER A 51 12.95 -5.18 -0.91
CA SER A 51 12.74 -4.39 -2.14
C SER A 51 13.60 -3.14 -2.17
N ASP A 52 13.62 -2.49 -3.34
CA ASP A 52 14.28 -1.19 -3.54
C ASP A 52 13.72 -0.07 -2.65
N LEU A 53 12.62 -0.32 -1.92
CA LEU A 53 12.05 0.61 -0.96
C LEU A 53 13.02 0.92 0.17
N GLN A 54 13.67 -0.07 0.78
CA GLN A 54 14.63 0.21 1.87
C GLN A 54 15.75 1.13 1.39
N VAL A 55 16.33 0.84 0.22
CA VAL A 55 17.35 1.71 -0.37
C VAL A 55 16.77 3.11 -0.60
N ARG A 56 15.55 3.26 -1.10
CA ARG A 56 14.91 4.57 -1.30
C ARG A 56 14.71 5.34 0.01
N LEU A 57 14.28 4.68 1.09
CA LEU A 57 14.12 5.31 2.40
C LEU A 57 15.46 5.76 2.97
N LEU A 58 16.52 4.99 2.77
CA LEU A 58 17.85 5.27 3.35
C LEU A 58 18.74 6.16 2.45
N SER A 59 18.47 6.23 1.15
CA SER A 59 19.31 6.94 0.16
C SER A 59 18.95 8.41 -0.01
N SER A 60 17.81 8.87 0.49
CA SER A 60 17.41 10.26 0.36
C SER A 60 18.37 11.14 1.17
N GLN A 61 19.17 11.93 0.44
CA GLN A 61 20.40 12.58 0.93
C GLN A 61 20.18 13.75 1.91
N ASN A 62 18.94 13.98 2.36
CA ASN A 62 18.58 14.97 3.36
C ASN A 62 17.60 14.32 4.34
N SER A 63 17.72 14.58 5.65
CA SER A 63 16.80 14.17 6.74
C SER A 63 15.47 13.61 6.22
N SER A 64 15.45 12.31 5.96
CA SER A 64 14.39 11.75 5.13
C SER A 64 13.19 11.49 5.99
N ILE A 65 12.22 12.37 5.84
CA ILE A 65 10.99 12.35 6.59
C ILE A 65 9.95 11.57 5.80
N PHE A 66 9.34 10.57 6.41
CA PHE A 66 8.37 9.72 5.75
C PHE A 66 7.16 9.39 6.62
N THR A 67 6.05 9.16 5.94
CA THR A 67 4.89 8.47 6.52
C THR A 67 4.68 7.16 5.78
N LEU A 68 4.67 6.05 6.52
CA LEU A 68 4.40 4.71 6.02
C LEU A 68 2.93 4.34 6.30
N PHE A 69 2.20 3.96 5.27
CA PHE A 69 0.84 3.44 5.40
C PHE A 69 0.88 1.91 5.32
N ALA A 70 0.87 1.22 6.45
CA ALA A 70 1.04 -0.22 6.52
C ALA A 70 -0.27 -0.98 6.20
N PRO A 71 -0.32 -1.78 5.12
CA PRO A 71 -1.48 -2.62 4.81
C PRO A 71 -1.52 -3.88 5.69
N PRO A 72 -2.69 -4.51 5.87
CA PRO A 72 -2.80 -5.83 6.49
C PRO A 72 -2.01 -6.90 5.72
N ASP A 73 -1.37 -7.83 6.45
CA ASP A 73 -0.55 -8.90 5.88
C ASP A 73 -1.33 -9.74 4.84
N SER A 74 -2.61 -10.05 5.07
CA SER A 74 -3.41 -10.85 4.12
C SER A 74 -3.58 -10.21 2.75
N LEU A 75 -3.71 -8.87 2.71
CA LEU A 75 -3.85 -8.13 1.47
C LEU A 75 -2.51 -7.96 0.76
N LEU A 76 -1.43 -7.75 1.51
CA LEU A 76 -0.09 -7.67 0.93
C LEU A 76 0.35 -9.02 0.35
N PHE A 77 0.04 -10.13 1.02
CA PHE A 77 0.24 -11.48 0.50
C PHE A 77 -0.53 -11.72 -0.80
N SER A 78 -1.80 -11.30 -0.84
CA SER A 78 -2.63 -11.43 -2.05
C SER A 78 -2.07 -10.60 -3.21
N LEU A 79 -1.54 -9.41 -2.93
CA LEU A 79 -0.90 -8.56 -3.93
C LEU A 79 0.34 -9.23 -4.52
N ASP A 80 1.20 -9.82 -3.69
CA ASP A 80 2.42 -10.53 -4.11
C ASP A 80 2.10 -11.70 -5.05
N LEU A 81 1.05 -12.48 -4.76
CA LEU A 81 0.63 -13.60 -5.60
C LEU A 81 0.03 -13.20 -6.95
N LEU A 82 -0.63 -12.05 -7.02
CA LEU A 82 -1.44 -11.64 -8.18
C LEU A 82 -0.76 -10.61 -9.08
N SER A 83 0.35 -10.02 -8.64
CA SER A 83 1.00 -8.90 -9.33
C SER A 83 2.29 -9.33 -10.01
N SER A 84 2.67 -8.60 -11.07
CA SER A 84 4.05 -8.62 -11.52
C SER A 84 4.96 -7.96 -10.48
N ALA A 85 6.25 -8.31 -10.47
CA ALA A 85 7.23 -7.70 -9.57
C ALA A 85 7.22 -6.15 -9.65
N ARG A 86 7.07 -5.59 -10.86
CA ARG A 86 6.98 -4.14 -11.07
C ARG A 86 5.74 -3.53 -10.42
N LEU A 87 4.57 -4.16 -10.58
CA LEU A 87 3.32 -3.70 -9.95
C LEU A 87 3.39 -3.81 -8.43
N TYR A 88 3.98 -4.88 -7.92
CA TYR A 88 4.20 -5.07 -6.49
C TYR A 88 5.06 -3.94 -5.92
N THR A 89 6.27 -3.71 -6.47
CA THR A 89 7.17 -2.64 -6.02
C THR A 89 6.54 -1.25 -6.14
N PHE A 90 5.82 -0.97 -7.23
CA PHE A 90 5.15 0.33 -7.40
C PHE A 90 4.03 0.54 -6.38
N SER A 91 3.31 -0.52 -6.03
CA SER A 91 2.31 -0.46 -4.97
C SER A 91 2.96 -0.21 -3.61
N LEU A 92 4.12 -0.82 -3.31
CA LEU A 92 4.88 -0.51 -2.11
C LEU A 92 5.29 0.97 -2.03
N PHE A 93 5.71 1.58 -3.14
CA PHE A 93 6.03 3.02 -3.17
C PHE A 93 4.81 3.92 -2.96
N LEU A 94 3.61 3.47 -3.35
CA LEU A 94 2.36 4.19 -3.12
C LEU A 94 1.99 4.22 -1.62
N HIS A 95 2.47 3.25 -0.84
CA HIS A 95 2.31 3.18 0.61
C HIS A 95 3.25 4.11 1.40
N VAL A 96 4.04 4.95 0.73
CA VAL A 96 4.99 5.85 1.39
C VAL A 96 4.79 7.28 0.93
N SER A 97 4.62 8.20 1.87
CA SER A 97 4.64 9.65 1.65
C SER A 97 6.00 10.24 2.04
N PRO A 98 6.58 11.17 1.27
CA PRO A 98 7.80 11.90 1.62
C PRO A 98 7.56 13.08 2.58
N HIS A 99 6.52 12.99 3.43
CA HIS A 99 6.13 14.01 4.39
C HIS A 99 5.87 13.40 5.76
N PHE A 100 6.10 14.16 6.84
CA PHE A 100 5.71 13.79 8.19
C PHE A 100 4.22 14.10 8.34
N LEU A 101 3.41 13.07 8.56
CA LEU A 101 1.98 13.23 8.73
C LEU A 101 1.58 12.40 9.93
N SER A 102 1.45 13.02 11.10
CA SER A 102 0.82 12.38 12.26
C SER A 102 -0.69 12.27 12.05
N SER A 103 -1.37 11.53 12.92
CA SER A 103 -2.83 11.47 12.93
C SER A 103 -3.48 12.85 13.05
N SER A 104 -2.87 13.74 13.85
CA SER A 104 -3.34 15.12 14.01
C SER A 104 -3.16 15.92 12.73
N ASP A 105 -2.04 15.73 12.03
CA ASP A 105 -1.79 16.39 10.74
C ASP A 105 -2.80 15.93 9.69
N LEU A 106 -3.03 14.61 9.58
CA LEU A 106 -4.02 14.04 8.66
C LEU A 106 -5.44 14.57 8.90
N LEU A 107 -5.82 14.77 10.16
CA LEU A 107 -7.12 15.35 10.53
C LEU A 107 -7.20 16.85 10.23
N ALA A 108 -6.07 17.57 10.29
CA ALA A 108 -5.99 19.00 10.07
C ALA A 108 -5.84 19.39 8.58
N LEU A 109 -5.61 18.43 7.69
CA LEU A 109 -5.46 18.68 6.25
C LEU A 109 -6.68 19.43 5.67
N PRO A 110 -6.45 20.44 4.79
CA PRO A 110 -7.53 21.18 4.14
C PRO A 110 -8.33 20.28 3.19
N ARG A 111 -9.56 20.66 2.86
CA ARG A 111 -10.40 19.91 1.91
C ARG A 111 -10.53 20.69 0.59
N PRO A 112 -10.23 20.09 -0.58
CA PRO A 112 -9.66 18.75 -0.77
C PRO A 112 -8.16 18.69 -0.41
N ALA A 113 -7.68 17.53 0.05
CA ALA A 113 -6.27 17.28 0.32
C ALA A 113 -5.71 16.14 -0.51
N PHE A 114 -4.42 16.28 -0.86
CA PHE A 114 -3.65 15.27 -1.57
C PHE A 114 -2.30 15.09 -0.87
N ILE A 115 -1.85 13.84 -0.73
CA ILE A 115 -0.57 13.48 -0.15
C ILE A 115 0.31 12.90 -1.25
N ASP A 116 1.49 13.48 -1.50
CA ASP A 116 2.44 12.90 -2.45
C ASP A 116 2.95 11.54 -1.97
N THR A 117 3.39 10.70 -2.92
CA THR A 117 3.96 9.38 -2.60
C THR A 117 5.34 9.20 -3.22
N LEU A 118 6.04 8.15 -2.80
CA LEU A 118 7.29 7.75 -3.44
C LEU A 118 7.08 7.12 -4.82
N LEU A 119 5.83 6.85 -5.22
CA LEU A 119 5.51 6.51 -6.60
C LEU A 119 5.41 7.81 -7.42
N PRO A 120 6.28 8.04 -8.42
CA PRO A 120 6.29 9.30 -9.16
C PRO A 120 4.94 9.65 -9.77
N ASN A 121 4.59 10.94 -9.74
CA ASN A 121 3.33 11.48 -10.26
C ASN A 121 2.06 10.84 -9.65
N ARG A 122 2.17 10.23 -8.47
CA ARG A 122 1.02 9.68 -7.75
C ARG A 122 0.88 10.30 -6.38
N ARG A 123 -0.35 10.74 -6.12
CA ARG A 123 -0.79 11.34 -4.87
C ARG A 123 -2.03 10.59 -4.37
N LEU A 124 -2.17 10.51 -3.06
CA LEU A 124 -3.33 9.94 -2.38
C LEU A 124 -4.33 11.04 -2.09
N PHE A 125 -5.59 10.85 -2.47
CA PHE A 125 -6.67 11.72 -2.07
C PHE A 125 -7.06 11.45 -0.61
N VAL A 126 -7.19 12.51 0.19
CA VAL A 126 -7.54 12.39 1.61
C VAL A 126 -9.01 12.75 1.79
N GLU A 127 -9.74 11.84 2.43
CA GLU A 127 -11.14 12.01 2.78
C GLU A 127 -11.34 11.93 4.28
N HIS A 128 -12.28 12.71 4.78
CA HIS A 128 -12.68 12.73 6.18
C HIS A 128 -14.15 12.35 6.29
N ALA A 129 -14.46 11.34 7.08
CA ALA A 129 -15.82 10.87 7.31
C ALA A 129 -16.13 10.81 8.80
N MET A 130 -17.38 11.06 9.18
CA MET A 130 -17.85 10.76 10.53
C MET A 130 -18.28 9.30 10.59
N SER A 131 -17.67 8.53 11.49
CA SER A 131 -18.04 7.15 11.78
C SER A 131 -18.51 7.02 13.22
N THR A 132 -19.41 6.08 13.50
CA THR A 132 -19.86 5.81 14.87
C THR A 132 -19.24 4.51 15.34
N ARG A 133 -18.44 4.57 16.39
CA ARG A 133 -17.83 3.39 17.02
C ARG A 133 -18.24 3.33 18.48
N ASN A 134 -18.90 2.24 18.87
CA ASN A 134 -19.41 2.03 20.23
C ASN A 134 -20.32 3.17 20.74
N GLY A 135 -21.12 3.76 19.85
CA GLY A 135 -22.02 4.87 20.20
C GLY A 135 -21.36 6.26 20.21
N THR A 136 -20.05 6.35 19.97
CA THR A 136 -19.33 7.62 19.89
C THR A 136 -19.05 7.98 18.43
N ALA A 137 -19.41 9.21 18.03
CA ALA A 137 -19.03 9.76 16.73
C ALA A 137 -17.53 10.12 16.74
N LEU A 138 -16.79 9.59 15.76
CA LEU A 138 -15.36 9.80 15.57
C LEU A 138 -15.10 10.22 14.13
N LEU A 139 -14.25 11.24 13.95
CA LEU A 139 -13.75 11.62 12.64
C LEU A 139 -12.70 10.60 12.19
N THR A 140 -12.95 9.93 11.07
CA THR A 140 -12.04 8.97 10.44
C THR A 140 -11.42 9.56 9.18
N VAL A 141 -10.17 9.21 8.92
CA VAL A 141 -9.43 9.59 7.70
C VAL A 141 -9.31 8.37 6.79
N SER A 142 -9.50 8.56 5.49
CA SER A 142 -9.11 7.59 4.47
C SER A 142 -8.19 8.21 3.43
N VAL A 143 -7.27 7.39 2.89
CA VAL A 143 -6.35 7.73 1.82
C VAL A 143 -6.68 6.88 0.60
N ASP A 144 -7.02 7.52 -0.53
CA ASP A 144 -7.55 6.85 -1.73
C ASP A 144 -8.69 5.85 -1.43
N GLY A 145 -9.57 6.23 -0.50
CA GLY A 145 -10.71 5.39 -0.06
C GLY A 145 -10.36 4.25 0.91
N VAL A 146 -9.08 4.09 1.30
CA VAL A 146 -8.64 3.11 2.31
C VAL A 146 -8.55 3.76 3.68
N VAL A 147 -9.18 3.20 4.71
CA VAL A 147 -9.26 3.84 6.02
C VAL A 147 -7.94 3.68 6.77
N VAL A 148 -7.52 4.77 7.41
CA VAL A 148 -6.45 4.73 8.42
C VAL A 148 -7.02 4.16 9.71
N SER A 149 -6.87 2.85 9.89
CA SER A 149 -7.50 2.06 10.96
C SER A 149 -6.72 2.10 12.27
N VAL A 150 -5.40 2.27 12.20
CA VAL A 150 -4.51 2.41 13.35
C VAL A 150 -3.67 3.67 13.17
N PRO A 151 -4.18 4.85 13.55
CA PRO A 151 -3.41 6.08 13.53
C PRO A 151 -2.21 5.99 14.48
N ASP A 152 -1.12 6.69 14.12
CA ASP A 152 0.14 6.74 14.88
C ASP A 152 0.62 5.38 15.42
N LEU A 153 0.57 4.33 14.59
CA LEU A 153 1.05 2.99 14.92
C LEU A 153 2.52 3.02 15.39
N PHE A 154 3.31 3.89 14.79
CA PHE A 154 4.63 4.31 15.27
C PHE A 154 4.78 5.81 15.01
N LEU A 155 5.37 6.53 15.96
CA LEU A 155 5.63 7.96 15.85
C LEU A 155 7.04 8.22 16.38
N GLY A 156 7.97 8.50 15.47
CA GLY A 156 9.31 8.95 15.83
C GLY A 156 9.56 10.40 15.39
N SER A 157 10.82 10.73 15.12
CA SER A 157 11.24 12.08 14.75
C SER A 157 11.15 12.33 13.24
N ASN A 158 11.43 11.31 12.44
CA ASN A 158 11.46 11.38 10.98
C ASN A 158 10.45 10.43 10.33
N ILE A 159 9.97 9.41 11.03
CA ILE A 159 9.11 8.35 10.51
C ILE A 159 7.82 8.31 11.31
N VAL A 160 6.71 8.37 10.58
CA VAL A 160 5.38 8.03 11.08
C VAL A 160 4.91 6.75 10.41
N VAL A 161 4.21 5.91 11.15
CA VAL A 161 3.53 4.74 10.60
C VAL A 161 2.06 4.78 10.97
N HIS A 162 1.21 4.53 9.99
CA HIS A 162 -0.23 4.33 10.17
C HIS A 162 -0.62 2.95 9.67
N GLY A 163 -1.43 2.23 10.43
CA GLY A 163 -2.07 1.00 9.95
C GLY A 163 -3.30 1.31 9.09
N LEU A 164 -3.45 0.59 7.99
CA LEU A 164 -4.61 0.64 7.10
C LEU A 164 -5.54 -0.56 7.35
N ASP A 165 -6.82 -0.44 7.02
CA ASP A 165 -7.74 -1.60 6.91
C ASP A 165 -7.80 -2.21 5.50
N GLY A 166 -7.11 -1.60 4.54
CA GLY A 166 -7.03 -2.01 3.15
C GLY A 166 -5.62 -1.93 2.59
N ILE A 167 -5.51 -1.87 1.26
CA ILE A 167 -4.22 -1.81 0.54
C ILE A 167 -4.29 -0.80 -0.60
N LEU A 168 -3.19 -0.08 -0.82
CA LEU A 168 -3.03 0.86 -1.92
C LEU A 168 -2.35 0.15 -3.08
N VAL A 169 -3.02 0.09 -4.23
CA VAL A 169 -2.52 -0.65 -5.39
C VAL A 169 -2.20 0.31 -6.53
N ALA A 170 -0.97 0.23 -7.03
CA ALA A 170 -0.58 0.99 -8.21
C ALA A 170 -1.40 0.54 -9.43
N ARG A 171 -1.91 1.50 -10.19
CA ARG A 171 -2.65 1.24 -11.43
C ARG A 171 -1.68 1.13 -12.60
N TYR A 172 -2.03 0.29 -13.59
CA TYR A 172 -1.18 0.06 -14.77
C TYR A 172 -0.83 1.34 -15.54
N GLY A 173 -1.73 2.34 -15.60
CA GLY A 173 -1.45 3.63 -16.22
C GLY A 173 -0.32 4.43 -15.56
N SER A 174 -0.02 4.18 -14.28
CA SER A 174 1.13 4.78 -13.59
C SER A 174 2.46 4.15 -13.93
N LEU A 175 2.46 3.01 -14.64
CA LEU A 175 3.68 2.36 -15.12
C LEU A 175 4.20 2.96 -16.43
N VAL A 176 3.37 3.74 -17.12
CA VAL A 176 3.59 4.21 -18.50
C VAL A 176 4.11 5.66 -18.54
N SER A 177 3.95 6.41 -17.44
CA SER A 177 4.30 7.85 -17.41
C SER A 177 5.81 8.16 -17.36
N GLU A 178 6.68 7.14 -17.37
CA GLU A 178 8.14 7.30 -17.40
C GLU A 178 8.73 7.38 -18.82
N GLY A 179 7.90 7.44 -19.87
CA GLY A 179 8.40 7.67 -21.22
C GLY A 179 7.30 7.64 -22.27
N SER A 180 6.70 8.80 -22.56
CA SER A 180 6.29 9.22 -23.90
C SER A 180 5.39 10.45 -23.80
N ASP A 181 5.90 11.58 -24.29
CA ASP A 181 5.01 12.54 -24.92
C ASP A 181 4.31 11.81 -26.08
N ASN A 182 2.98 11.88 -26.09
CA ASN A 182 2.06 11.49 -27.18
C ASN A 182 1.92 9.99 -27.51
N ALA A 183 1.08 9.28 -26.75
CA ALA A 183 0.14 8.31 -27.32
C ALA A 183 -0.99 7.99 -26.33
N ILE A 184 -2.25 8.30 -26.70
CA ILE A 184 -3.41 7.66 -26.09
C ILE A 184 -3.36 6.20 -26.54
N ALA A 185 -2.72 5.33 -25.77
CA ALA A 185 -2.75 3.91 -26.02
C ALA A 185 -4.17 3.39 -25.71
N GLU A 186 -4.87 2.92 -26.74
CA GLU A 186 -6.10 2.14 -26.53
C GLU A 186 -5.79 0.96 -25.59
N PRO A 187 -6.73 0.60 -24.69
CA PRO A 187 -6.59 -0.59 -23.88
C PRO A 187 -6.39 -1.82 -24.79
N PRO A 188 -5.56 -2.80 -24.39
CA PRO A 188 -5.34 -4.00 -25.16
C PRO A 188 -6.69 -4.71 -25.38
N LYS A 189 -7.07 -4.87 -26.65
CA LYS A 189 -8.21 -5.69 -27.05
C LYS A 189 -7.81 -7.15 -26.82
N PHE A 190 -8.17 -7.68 -25.65
CA PHE A 190 -8.17 -9.13 -25.46
C PHE A 190 -9.19 -9.73 -26.43
N PRO A 191 -8.82 -10.72 -27.27
CA PRO A 191 -9.84 -11.46 -27.99
C PRO A 191 -10.70 -12.14 -26.94
N TYR A 192 -11.99 -11.76 -26.87
CA TYR A 192 -12.98 -12.56 -26.17
C TYR A 192 -13.02 -13.91 -26.88
N GLN A 193 -12.28 -14.90 -26.37
CA GLN A 193 -12.54 -16.29 -26.68
C GLN A 193 -13.81 -16.65 -25.92
N THR A 194 -14.95 -16.51 -26.60
CA THR A 194 -16.17 -17.22 -26.23
C THR A 194 -15.83 -18.70 -26.18
N TYR A 195 -15.65 -19.24 -24.98
CA TYR A 195 -15.70 -20.67 -24.77
C TYR A 195 -17.14 -21.10 -25.04
N VAL A 196 -17.38 -21.57 -26.26
CA VAL A 196 -18.58 -22.33 -26.58
C VAL A 196 -18.41 -23.67 -25.88
N CYS A 197 -19.16 -23.90 -24.80
CA CYS A 197 -19.30 -25.23 -24.23
C CYS A 197 -19.90 -26.13 -25.31
N GLN A 198 -19.09 -26.99 -25.92
CA GLN A 198 -19.59 -28.08 -26.74
C GLN A 198 -20.29 -29.08 -25.82
N PRO A 199 -21.55 -29.45 -26.07
CA PRO A 199 -22.17 -30.55 -25.35
C PRO A 199 -21.54 -31.84 -25.85
N THR A 200 -20.63 -32.42 -25.08
CA THR A 200 -20.27 -33.82 -25.25
C THR A 200 -21.47 -34.64 -24.80
N GLY A 201 -22.25 -35.09 -25.77
CA GLY A 201 -23.23 -36.15 -25.57
C GLY A 201 -22.50 -37.43 -25.18
N ASP A 202 -22.80 -37.91 -23.97
CA ASP A 202 -23.08 -39.32 -23.68
C ASP A 202 -23.37 -39.45 -22.19
N PHE A 203 -24.61 -39.16 -21.81
CA PHE A 203 -25.22 -39.73 -20.61
C PHE A 203 -26.56 -40.33 -21.01
N ALA A 204 -26.60 -41.66 -21.00
CA ALA A 204 -27.83 -42.42 -21.21
C ALA A 204 -28.87 -42.06 -20.12
N PRO A 205 -30.15 -41.91 -20.47
CA PRO A 205 -31.17 -41.59 -19.49
C PRO A 205 -31.53 -42.83 -18.65
N TYR A 206 -31.52 -42.68 -17.33
CA TYR A 206 -32.24 -43.57 -16.43
C TYR A 206 -33.73 -43.52 -16.78
N GLY A 207 -34.29 -44.66 -17.18
CA GLY A 207 -35.70 -44.81 -17.53
C GLY A 207 -36.64 -44.68 -16.32
N PRO A 208 -37.93 -44.48 -16.57
CA PRO A 208 -38.94 -44.29 -15.53
C PRO A 208 -39.23 -45.64 -14.85
N GLY A 209 -39.05 -45.70 -13.53
CA GLY A 209 -39.46 -46.85 -12.73
C GLY A 209 -40.98 -46.92 -12.63
N ASP A 210 -41.54 -47.92 -13.29
CA ASP A 210 -42.96 -48.29 -13.27
C ASP A 210 -43.48 -48.48 -11.84
N GLY A 211 -44.64 -47.86 -11.58
CA GLY A 211 -45.46 -48.16 -10.43
C GLY A 211 -46.02 -49.57 -10.52
N HIS A 212 -45.78 -50.36 -9.47
CA HIS A 212 -46.64 -51.50 -9.17
C HIS A 212 -47.18 -51.39 -7.75
N ASN A 213 -48.47 -51.05 -7.72
CA ASN A 213 -49.33 -51.06 -6.56
C ASN A 213 -49.60 -52.52 -6.13
N ARG A 214 -49.33 -52.86 -4.87
CA ARG A 214 -49.98 -53.99 -4.17
C ARG A 214 -50.37 -53.58 -2.76
N ASN A 215 -51.61 -53.15 -2.67
CA ASN A 215 -52.58 -53.33 -1.59
C ASN A 215 -52.21 -54.22 -0.38
N ALA A 216 -52.64 -53.71 0.78
CA ALA A 216 -53.48 -54.35 1.81
C ALA A 216 -52.87 -54.81 3.15
N ASN A 217 -53.59 -54.38 4.19
CA ASN A 217 -53.75 -54.89 5.57
C ASN A 217 -52.73 -54.42 6.62
N GLN A 218 -53.09 -53.55 7.57
CA GLN A 218 -54.02 -53.74 8.72
C GLN A 218 -53.40 -54.64 9.81
N GLU A 219 -52.96 -54.03 10.92
CA GLU A 219 -53.50 -54.21 12.28
C GLU A 219 -52.58 -53.63 13.37
N ARG A 220 -53.21 -52.83 14.24
CA ARG A 220 -52.91 -52.48 15.65
C ARG A 220 -51.57 -51.85 16.04
#